data_AF-A0A2G6GGM4-F1
#
_entry.id   AF-A0A2G6GGM4-F1
#
_cell.length_a   1.000
_cell.length_b   1.000
_cell.length_c   1.000
_cell.angle_alpha   90.00
_cell.angle_beta   90.00
_cell.angle_gamma   90.00
#
_symmetry.space_group_name_H-M   'P 1'
#
loop_
_entity.id
_entity.type
_entity.pdbx_description
1 polymer ?
#
loop_
_entity_poly.entity_id
_entity_poly.type
_entity_poly.pdbx_seq_one_letter_code
_entity_poly.pdbx_strand_id
1 'polypeptide(L)' 'MRSLTDKKGEQFGYLENNVLYDLDGVATGSLKGDFIVDLAGKRMWRVVGDGVYTLDSSESIGFFGSERRQLGRQDW' A
#
# COMPACT_ATOMS: atom_id res chain seq x y z
N MET A 1 6.13 7.40 -3.34
CA MET A 1 5.94 5.93 -3.22
C MET A 1 5.96 5.52 -1.75
N ARG A 2 5.08 4.60 -1.34
CA ARG A 2 5.02 4.03 0.03
C ARG A 2 5.11 2.51 -0.04
N SER A 3 6.02 1.88 0.70
CA SER A 3 6.08 0.41 0.81
C SER A 3 4.84 -0.11 1.55
N LEU A 4 4.36 -1.30 1.20
CA LEU A 4 3.39 -2.05 1.99
C LEU A 4 4.09 -3.28 2.57
N THR A 5 4.21 -3.33 3.89
CA THR A 5 4.95 -4.38 4.61
C THR A 5 4.02 -5.19 5.49
N ASP A 6 4.31 -6.47 5.66
CA ASP A 6 3.58 -7.34 6.58
C ASP A 6 3.95 -7.04 8.05
N LYS A 7 3.44 -7.85 8.99
CA LYS A 7 3.72 -7.71 10.43
C LYS A 7 5.17 -7.98 10.82
N LYS A 8 5.94 -8.66 9.96
CA LYS A 8 7.36 -8.93 10.15
C LYS A 8 8.24 -7.83 9.54
N GLY A 9 7.64 -6.88 8.84
CA GLY A 9 8.34 -5.81 8.11
C GLY A 9 8.77 -6.23 6.71
N GLU A 10 8.32 -7.37 6.21
CA GLU A 10 8.63 -7.85 4.85
C GLU A 10 7.75 -7.11 3.86
N GLN A 11 8.37 -6.41 2.90
CA GLN A 11 7.62 -5.72 1.84
C GLN A 11 6.99 -6.74 0.90
N PHE A 12 5.69 -6.60 0.64
CA PHE A 12 4.95 -7.45 -0.30
C PHE A 12 4.19 -6.67 -1.37
N GLY A 13 4.28 -5.34 -1.34
CA GLY A 13 3.75 -4.46 -2.35
C GLY A 13 4.15 -3.01 -2.11
N TYR A 14 3.62 -2.11 -2.91
CA TYR A 14 3.80 -0.67 -2.71
C TYR A 14 2.65 0.14 -3.30
N LEU A 15 2.44 1.32 -2.73
CA LEU A 15 1.51 2.31 -3.23
C LEU A 15 2.26 3.43 -3.93
N GLU A 16 1.88 3.71 -5.17
CA GLU A 16 2.36 4.85 -5.94
C GLU A 16 1.18 5.53 -6.62
N ASN A 17 1.03 6.85 -6.42
CA ASN A 17 -0.06 7.64 -7.00
C ASN A 17 -1.45 7.01 -6.79
N ASN A 18 -1.71 6.46 -5.60
CA ASN A 18 -2.92 5.72 -5.22
C ASN A 18 -3.16 4.39 -5.96
N VAL A 19 -2.22 3.92 -6.77
CA VAL A 19 -2.26 2.57 -7.36
C VAL A 19 -1.44 1.63 -6.48
N LEU A 20 -2.00 0.46 -6.18
CA LEU A 20 -1.31 -0.61 -5.48
C LEU A 20 -0.65 -1.51 -6.51
N TYR A 21 0.63 -1.75 -6.30
CA TYR A 21 1.45 -2.65 -7.10
C TYR A 21 1.98 -3.79 -6.24
N ASP A 22 2.17 -4.95 -6.85
CA ASP A 22 3.02 -6.00 -6.29
C ASP A 22 4.51 -5.65 -6.45
N LEU A 23 5.42 -6.57 -6.06
CA LEU A 23 6.87 -6.33 -6.13
C LEU A 23 7.44 -6.37 -7.55
N ASP A 24 6.71 -6.95 -8.49
CA ASP A 24 7.10 -7.01 -9.92
C ASP A 24 6.60 -5.77 -10.69
N GLY A 25 5.91 -4.85 -10.01
CA GLY A 25 5.37 -3.63 -10.59
C GLY A 25 4.07 -3.83 -11.36
N VAL A 26 3.36 -4.93 -11.10
CA VAL A 26 2.03 -5.17 -11.67
C VAL A 26 0.97 -4.53 -10.78
N ALA A 27 0.07 -3.76 -11.38
CA ALA A 27 -1.03 -3.14 -10.65
C ALA A 27 -2.01 -4.21 -10.16
N THR A 28 -2.27 -4.25 -8.86
CA THR A 28 -3.17 -5.22 -8.21
C THR A 28 -4.41 -4.56 -7.60
N GLY A 29 -4.39 -3.23 -7.45
CA GLY A 29 -5.50 -2.49 -6.88
C GLY A 29 -5.27 -0.98 -6.82
N SER A 30 -6.10 -0.30 -6.04
CA SER A 30 -5.96 1.14 -5.79
C SER A 30 -6.48 1.53 -4.42
N LEU A 31 -5.94 2.61 -3.86
CA LEU A 31 -6.45 3.27 -2.66
C LEU A 31 -7.59 4.21 -3.06
N LYS A 32 -8.79 3.98 -2.50
CA LYS A 32 -9.98 4.84 -2.66
C LYS A 32 -10.58 5.15 -1.30
N GLY A 33 -10.34 6.37 -0.81
CA GLY A 33 -10.67 6.74 0.56
C GLY A 33 -9.94 5.83 1.55
N ASP A 34 -10.69 5.19 2.43
CA ASP A 34 -10.15 4.33 3.49
C ASP A 34 -10.04 2.85 3.08
N PHE A 35 -10.02 2.55 1.78
CA PHE A 35 -10.01 1.16 1.29
C PHE A 35 -9.02 0.96 0.16
N ILE A 36 -8.35 -0.19 0.19
CA ILE A 36 -7.77 -0.79 -1.00
C ILE A 36 -8.88 -1.55 -1.72
N VAL A 37 -9.05 -1.24 -3.00
CA VAL A 37 -9.95 -1.95 -3.91
C VAL A 37 -9.15 -2.70 -4.96
N ASP A 38 -9.66 -3.83 -5.44
CA ASP A 38 -9.10 -4.53 -6.59
C ASP A 38 -9.33 -3.73 -7.90
N LEU A 39 -8.85 -4.29 -9.02
CA LEU A 39 -8.99 -3.67 -10.34
C LEU A 39 -10.45 -3.56 -10.81
N ALA A 40 -11.37 -4.35 -10.25
CA ALA A 40 -12.81 -4.26 -10.50
C ALA A 40 -13.52 -3.27 -9.55
N GLY A 41 -12.80 -2.69 -8.58
CA GLY A 41 -13.35 -1.76 -7.60
C GLY A 41 -13.96 -2.42 -6.36
N LYS A 42 -13.82 -3.74 -6.18
CA LYS A 42 -14.26 -4.43 -4.98
C LYS A 42 -13.27 -4.18 -3.84
N ARG A 43 -13.79 -3.85 -2.65
CA ARG A 43 -12.96 -3.65 -1.45
C ARG A 43 -12.25 -4.95 -1.08
N MET A 44 -10.93 -4.85 -0.87
CA MET A 44 -10.09 -5.94 -0.40
C MET A 44 -9.69 -5.72 1.05
N TRP A 45 -9.18 -4.53 1.37
CA TRP A 45 -8.65 -4.18 2.69
C TRP A 45 -9.11 -2.80 3.13
N ARG A 46 -9.20 -2.61 4.45
CA ARG A 46 -9.44 -1.31 5.08
C ARG A 46 -8.12 -0.67 5.48
N VAL A 47 -8.02 0.64 5.33
CA VAL A 47 -6.86 1.45 5.70
C VAL A 47 -7.25 2.37 6.86
N VAL A 48 -6.47 2.37 7.93
CA VAL A 48 -6.66 3.24 9.11
C VAL A 48 -5.30 3.84 9.48
N GLY A 49 -5.12 5.13 9.18
CA GLY A 49 -3.79 5.75 9.21
C GLY A 49 -2.87 5.01 8.24
N ASP A 50 -1.76 4.47 8.75
CA ASP A 50 -0.84 3.65 7.98
C ASP A 50 -1.16 2.15 8.06
N GLY A 51 -2.07 1.72 8.94
CA GLY A 51 -2.42 0.31 9.08
C GLY A 51 -3.35 -0.19 7.98
N VAL A 52 -3.12 -1.41 7.52
CA VAL A 52 -3.94 -2.13 6.54
C VAL A 52 -4.53 -3.38 7.20
N TYR A 53 -5.83 -3.57 7.06
CA TYR A 53 -6.60 -4.58 7.79
C TYR A 53 -7.57 -5.33 6.87
N THR A 54 -8.05 -6.49 7.33
CA THR A 54 -9.25 -7.12 6.79
C THR A 54 -10.44 -6.15 6.82
N LEU A 55 -11.45 -6.39 5.99
CA LEU A 55 -12.60 -5.48 5.84
C LEU A 55 -13.38 -5.27 7.15
N ASP A 56 -13.48 -6.31 7.96
CA ASP A 56 -14.09 -6.30 9.30
C ASP A 56 -13.14 -5.77 10.39
N SER A 57 -11.89 -5.44 10.03
CA SER A 57 -10.84 -4.93 10.91
C SER A 57 -10.41 -5.91 12.02
N SER A 58 -10.72 -7.20 11.88
CA SER A 58 -10.35 -8.23 12.85
C SER A 58 -8.85 -8.57 12.81
N GLU A 59 -8.22 -8.44 11.64
CA GLU A 59 -6.80 -8.76 11.46
C GLU A 59 -6.06 -7.65 10.71
N SER A 60 -4.86 -7.32 11.19
CA SER A 60 -3.92 -6.53 10.40
C SER A 60 -3.34 -7.40 9.28
N ILE A 61 -3.29 -6.85 8.08
CA ILE A 61 -2.58 -7.39 6.92
C ILE A 61 -1.16 -6.86 6.90
N GLY A 62 -1.00 -5.56 7.17
CA GLY A 62 0.29 -4.89 7.09
C GLY A 62 0.19 -3.40 7.37
N PHE A 63 1.22 -2.67 6.93
CA PHE A 63 1.35 -1.23 7.15
C PHE A 63 1.94 -0.55 5.90
N PHE A 64 1.42 0.62 5.56
CA PHE A 64 2.09 1.53 4.63
C PHE A 64 3.24 2.25 5.34
N GLY A 65 4.41 2.23 4.71
CA GLY A 65 5.54 3.04 5.15
C GLY A 65 5.36 4.52 4.78
N SER A 66 6.22 5.36 5.37
CA SER A 66 6.29 6.78 5.02
C SER A 66 6.54 6.99 3.53
N GLU A 67 6.04 8.11 3.00
CA GLU A 67 6.30 8.47 1.61
C GLU A 67 7.81 8.69 1.40
N ARG A 68 8.44 7.82 0.63
CA ARG A 68 9.77 8.10 0.10
C ARG A 68 9.59 9.18 -0.95
N ARG A 69 10.02 10.41 -0.63
CA ARG A 69 10.41 11.36 -1.67
C ARG A 69 11.60 10.72 -2.38
N GLN A 70 11.50 10.51 -3.68
CA GLN A 70 12.71 10.41 -4.48
C GLN A 70 13.43 11.74 -4.33
N LEU A 71 14.33 11.85 -3.36
CA LEU A 71 15.35 12.89 -3.40
C LEU A 71 16.17 12.54 -4.64
N GLY A 72 15.89 13.25 -5.74
CA GLY A 72 16.78 13.25 -6.88
C GLY A 72 18.17 13.54 -6.34
N ARG A 73 19.08 12.59 -6.52
CA ARG A 73 20.50 12.79 -6.28
C ARG A 73 20.94 13.91 -7.24
N GLN A 74 20.94 15.14 -6.77
CA GLN A 74 21.68 16.23 -7.41
C GLN A 74 23.05 16.22 -6.76
N ASP A 75 23.93 15.40 -7.32
CA ASP A 75 25.37 15.58 -7.16
C ASP A 75 25.75 16.83 -7.96
N TRP A 76 26.19 17.90 -7.28
CA TRP A 76 27.14 18.92 -7.74
C TRP A 76 27.91 19.45 -6.54
#